data_AF-A0A2M7XGK8-F1
#
_entry.id   AF-A0A2M7XGK8-F1
#
_cell.length_a   1.000
_cell.length_b   1.000
_cell.length_c   1.000
_cell.angle_alpha   90.00
_cell.angle_beta   90.00
_cell.angle_gamma   90.00
#
_symmetry.space_group_name_H-M   'P 1'
#
loop_
_entity.id
_entity.type
_entity.pdbx_description
1 polymer ?
#
loop_
_entity_poly.entity_id
_entity_poly.type
_entity_poly.pdbx_seq_one_letter_code
_entity_poly.pdbx_strand_id
1 'polypeptide(L)' 'MTLQTILYLLIAVLLGGTVFAWVNFVLTTLEHCNSCSIGPKGKPSIKCLLGAIFFTIALVLAVYAATMV' A
#
# COMPACT_ATOMS: atom_id res chain seq x y z
N MET A 1 23.89 -9.03 10.43
CA MET A 1 23.32 -8.04 9.50
C MET A 1 23.37 -6.68 10.19
N THR A 2 23.77 -5.62 9.50
CA THR A 2 23.83 -4.28 10.11
C THR A 2 22.44 -3.65 10.16
N LEU A 3 22.19 -2.80 11.15
CA LEU A 3 20.89 -2.13 11.35
C LEU A 3 20.42 -1.41 10.08
N GLN A 4 21.33 -0.75 9.38
CA GLN A 4 21.05 -0.08 8.09
C GLN A 4 20.52 -1.05 7.02
N THR A 5 21.13 -2.22 6.83
CA THR A 5 20.64 -3.20 5.84
C THR A 5 19.22 -3.67 6.10
N ILE A 6 18.86 -3.87 7.38
CA ILE A 6 17.50 -4.28 7.77
C ILE A 6 16.50 -3.15 7.49
N LEU A 7 16.88 -1.91 7.78
CA LEU A 7 16.03 -0.74 7.59
C LEU A 7 15.74 -0.46 6.11
N TYR A 8 16.76 -0.59 5.25
CA TYR A 8 16.56 -0.46 3.80
C TYR A 8 15.71 -1.59 3.21
N LEU A 9 15.88 -2.83 3.69
CA LEU A 9 15.02 -3.95 3.31
C LEU A 9 13.56 -3.71 3.74
N LEU A 10 13.35 -3.18 4.94
CA LEU A 10 12.03 -2.83 5.45
C LEU A 10 11.36 -1.77 4.56
N ILE A 11 12.08 -0.70 4.20
CA ILE A 11 11.58 0.33 3.28
C ILE A 11 11.21 -0.26 1.92
N ALA A 12 12.03 -1.15 1.36
CA ALA A 12 11.76 -1.81 0.09
C ALA A 12 10.47 -2.66 0.14
N VAL A 13 10.28 -3.42 1.22
CA VAL A 13 9.07 -4.22 1.44
C VAL A 13 7.84 -3.32 1.60
N LEU A 14 7.95 -2.23 2.36
CA LEU A 14 6.84 -1.29 2.54
C LEU A 14 6.50 -0.54 1.27
N LEU A 15 7.47 -0.19 0.43
CA LEU A 15 7.23 0.37 -0.90
C LEU A 15 6.41 -0.60 -1.74
N GLY A 16 6.82 -1.87 -1.80
CA GLY A 16 6.07 -2.91 -2.50
C GLY A 16 4.64 -3.07 -1.98
N GLY A 17 4.47 -3.13 -0.66
CA GLY A 17 3.15 -3.21 -0.02
C GLY A 17 2.27 -1.98 -0.27
N THR A 18 2.85 -0.79 -0.27
CA THR A 18 2.15 0.47 -0.57
C THR A 18 1.67 0.48 -2.01
N VAL A 19 2.55 0.20 -2.98
CA VAL A 19 2.19 0.13 -4.40
C VAL A 19 1.10 -0.93 -4.62
N PHE A 20 1.25 -2.12 -4.04
CA PHE A 20 0.27 -3.19 -4.16
C PHE A 20 -1.11 -2.80 -3.58
N ALA A 21 -1.14 -2.15 -2.41
CA ALA A 21 -2.39 -1.71 -1.79
C ALA A 21 -3.09 -0.61 -2.62
N TRP A 22 -2.33 0.35 -3.14
CA TRP A 22 -2.87 1.41 -4.01
C TRP A 22 -3.35 0.86 -5.36
N VAL A 23 -2.65 -0.08 -5.97
CA VAL A 23 -3.09 -0.75 -7.20
C VAL A 23 -4.41 -1.48 -6.98
N ASN A 24 -4.55 -2.26 -5.91
CA ASN A 24 -5.80 -2.95 -5.59
C ASN A 24 -6.95 -1.96 -5.30
N PHE A 25 -6.66 -0.84 -4.63
CA PHE A 25 -7.64 0.22 -4.42
C PHE A 25 -8.10 0.84 -5.75
N VAL A 26 -7.17 1.17 -6.65
CA VAL A 26 -7.46 1.71 -7.98
C VAL A 26 -8.22 0.72 -8.83
N LEU A 27 -7.84 -0.56 -8.85
CA LEU A 27 -8.56 -1.61 -9.57
C LEU A 27 -9.99 -1.76 -9.04
N THR A 28 -10.19 -1.80 -7.73
CA THR A 28 -11.53 -1.87 -7.13
C THR A 28 -12.37 -0.62 -7.47
N THR A 29 -11.74 0.55 -7.56
CA THR A 29 -12.41 1.82 -7.90
C THR A 29 -12.75 1.89 -9.40
N LEU A 30 -11.82 1.48 -10.26
CA LEU A 30 -12.02 1.41 -11.71
C LEU A 30 -13.03 0.35 -12.09
N GLU A 31 -13.03 -0.82 -11.45
CA GLU A 31 -14.07 -1.85 -11.61
C GLU A 31 -15.44 -1.33 -11.17
N HIS A 32 -15.50 -0.49 -10.14
CA HIS A 32 -16.75 0.19 -9.77
C HIS A 32 -17.21 1.16 -10.86
N CYS A 33 -16.30 1.92 -11.48
CA CYS A 33 -16.61 2.80 -12.61
C CYS A 33 -16.90 2.05 -13.92
N ASN A 34 -16.29 0.87 -14.13
CA ASN A 34 -16.49 0.01 -15.29
C ASN A 34 -17.63 -1.00 -15.12
N SER A 35 -18.34 -1.01 -13.97
CA SER A 35 -19.42 -1.97 -13.65
C SER A 35 -20.72 -1.81 -14.47
N CYS A 36 -20.64 -1.29 -15.70
CA CYS A 36 -21.46 -1.80 -16.80
C CYS A 36 -20.90 -3.12 -17.40
N SER A 37 -19.73 -3.60 -16.98
CA SER A 37 -19.08 -4.79 -17.52
C SER A 37 -18.51 -5.70 -16.42
N ILE A 38 -19.26 -6.77 -16.15
CA ILE A 38 -18.86 -8.13 -15.73
C ILE A 38 -17.42 -8.25 -15.16
N GLY A 39 -17.23 -7.81 -13.90
CA GLY A 39 -16.02 -7.95 -13.08
C GLY A 39 -16.39 -7.94 -11.58
N PRO A 40 -15.54 -8.47 -10.68
CA PRO A 40 -15.91 -8.87 -9.32
C PRO A 40 -16.68 -7.77 -8.57
N LYS A 41 -17.93 -8.10 -8.26
CA LYS A 41 -18.93 -7.22 -7.64
C LYS A 41 -18.55 -6.93 -6.18
N GLY A 42 -17.64 -5.98 -5.95
CA GLY A 42 -17.33 -5.48 -4.61
C GLY A 42 -17.43 -3.97 -4.59
N LYS A 43 -18.29 -3.41 -3.73
CA LYS A 43 -18.23 -1.98 -3.39
C LYS A 43 -16.79 -1.63 -3.00
N PRO A 44 -16.26 -0.42 -3.33
CA PRO A 44 -14.95 0.01 -2.84
C PRO A 44 -14.91 -0.17 -1.32
N SER A 45 -14.21 -1.20 -0.88
CA SER A 45 -14.29 -1.64 0.49
C SER A 45 -13.42 -0.68 1.29
N ILE A 46 -14.00 -0.03 2.31
CA ILE A 46 -13.28 0.82 3.28
C ILE A 46 -11.99 0.16 3.76
N LYS A 47 -11.97 -1.18 3.81
CA LYS A 47 -10.81 -2.01 4.15
C LYS A 47 -9.61 -1.84 3.21
N CYS A 48 -9.83 -1.66 1.90
CA CYS A 48 -8.75 -1.42 0.92
C CYS A 48 -8.16 -0.01 1.06
N LEU A 49 -9.00 1.00 1.27
CA LEU A 49 -8.54 2.37 1.58
C LEU A 49 -7.74 2.39 2.89
N LEU A 50 -8.25 1.72 3.93
CA LEU A 50 -7.59 1.63 5.23
C LEU A 50 -6.23 0.92 5.12
N GLY A 51 -6.15 -0.16 4.34
CA GLY A 51 -4.89 -0.85 4.06
C GLY A 51 -3.87 0.03 3.33
N ALA A 52 -4.30 0.75 2.29
CA ALA A 52 -3.44 1.69 1.56
C ALA A 52 -2.93 2.80 2.49
N ILE A 53 -3.79 3.41 3.30
CA ILE A 53 -3.41 4.44 4.28
C ILE A 53 -2.41 3.87 5.30
N PHE A 54 -2.66 2.67 5.82
CA PHE A 54 -1.78 2.03 6.80
C PHE A 54 -0.37 1.79 6.25
N PHE A 55 -0.25 1.20 5.06
CA PHE A 55 1.06 0.99 4.41
C PHE A 55 1.78 2.31 4.12
N THR A 56 1.04 3.35 3.74
CA THR A 56 1.62 4.68 3.47
C THR A 56 2.17 5.32 4.76
N ILE A 57 1.43 5.25 5.88
CA ILE A 57 1.89 5.77 7.17
C ILE A 57 3.10 4.98 7.67
N ALA A 58 3.05 3.66 7.56
CA ALA A 58 4.17 2.80 7.95
C ALA A 58 5.43 3.11 7.13
N LEU A 59 5.28 3.43 5.83
CA LEU A 59 6.40 3.80 4.96
C LEU A 59 7.05 5.11 5.42
N VAL A 60 6.22 6.13 5.70
CA VAL A 60 6.72 7.42 6.21
C VAL A 60 7.46 7.24 7.53
N LEU A 61 6.94 6.41 8.44
CA LEU A 61 7.62 6.09 9.70
C LEU A 61 8.95 5.38 9.49
N ALA A 62 9.01 4.42 8.55
CA ALA A 62 10.24 3.70 8.23
C ALA A 62 11.31 4.62 7.62
N VAL A 63 10.92 5.53 6.73
CA VAL A 63 11.82 6.54 6.16
C VAL A 63 12.29 7.52 7.24
N TYR A 64 11.40 7.97 8.12
CA TYR A 64 11.77 8.83 9.24
C TYR A 64 12.77 8.14 10.19
N ALA A 65 12.54 6.87 10.53
CA ALA A 65 13.50 6.08 11.30
C ALA A 65 14.86 5.98 10.60
N ALA A 66 14.89 5.92 9.26
CA ALA A 66 16.14 5.93 8.50
C ALA A 66 16.88 7.26 8.50
N THR A 67 16.20 8.38 8.78
CA THR A 67 16.88 9.68 8.96
C THR A 67 17.47 9.86 10.36
N MET A 68 17.07 9.02 11.33
CA MET A 68 17.54 9.08 12.72
C MET A 68 18.69 8.12 13.03
N VAL A 69 19.07 7.27 12.08
CA VAL A 69 20.13 6.25 12.18
C VAL A 69 21.28 6.63 11.26
#